data_AF-Q9KBN3-F1
#
_entry.id   AF-Q9KBN3-F1
#
_cell.length_a   1.000
_cell.length_b   1.000
_cell.length_c   1.000
_cell.angle_alpha   90.00
_cell.angle_beta   90.00
_cell.angle_gamma   90.00
#
_symmetry.space_group_name_H-M   'P 1'
#
loop_
_entity.id
_entity.type
_entity.pdbx_description
1 polymer ?
#
loop_
_entity_poly.entity_id
_entity_poly.type
_entity_poly.pdbx_seq_one_letter_code
_entity_poly.pdbx_strand_id
1 'polypeptide(L)'
;MLHLFLYNWDVRSKWFDWCENLSFEQLTAERIGGVGSILQTLFHIVDVEHSWIRAMKGEKDLILDYESMKSLTYIRQHSEACQPEIYEFLQTWTDEQEEDLVDPHWLEGTYRKGEILRHVIAHEIHHMGQLSVWARELGREPISANYIDR
;
A
#
# COMPACT_ATOMS: atom_id res chain seq x y z
N MET A 1 -6.36 15.20 1.71
CA MET A 1 -5.50 14.01 1.65
C MET A 1 -6.23 12.74 2.08
N LEU A 2 -6.96 12.74 3.20
CA LEU A 2 -7.71 11.58 3.71
C LEU A 2 -8.55 10.83 2.66
N HIS A 3 -9.29 11.53 1.78
CA HIS A 3 -10.10 10.88 0.75
C HIS A 3 -9.31 10.00 -0.23
N LEU A 4 -8.05 10.32 -0.53
CA LEU A 4 -7.21 9.50 -1.40
C LEU A 4 -6.72 8.23 -0.69
N PHE A 5 -6.49 8.29 0.63
CA PHE A 5 -6.24 7.09 1.44
C PHE A 5 -7.47 6.19 1.51
N LEU A 6 -8.66 6.76 1.74
CA LEU A 6 -9.91 5.99 1.74
C LEU A 6 -10.18 5.33 0.38
N TYR A 7 -9.95 6.06 -0.72
CA TYR A 7 -10.02 5.50 -2.07
C TYR A 7 -9.03 4.35 -2.26
N ASN A 8 -7.78 4.55 -1.87
CA ASN A 8 -6.74 3.52 -1.97
C ASN A 8 -7.12 2.26 -1.20
N TRP A 9 -7.57 2.38 0.05
CA TRP A 9 -8.01 1.25 0.86
C TRP A 9 -9.22 0.51 0.27
N ASP A 10 -10.20 1.23 -0.29
CA ASP A 10 -11.33 0.61 -1.00
C ASP A 10 -10.88 -0.18 -2.23
N VAL A 11 -10.01 0.40 -3.05
CA VAL A 11 -9.44 -0.28 -4.23
C VAL A 11 -8.59 -1.48 -3.83
N ARG A 12 -7.75 -1.35 -2.79
CA ARG A 12 -6.93 -2.44 -2.24
C ARG A 12 -7.78 -3.60 -1.73
N SER A 13 -8.86 -3.30 -1.00
CA SER A 13 -9.81 -4.31 -0.51
C SER A 13 -10.43 -5.11 -1.67
N LYS A 14 -10.87 -4.41 -2.73
CA LYS A 14 -11.38 -5.05 -3.95
C LYS A 14 -10.32 -5.88 -4.68
N TRP A 15 -9.06 -5.47 -4.65
CA TRP A 15 -7.96 -6.26 -5.19
C TRP A 15 -7.68 -7.52 -4.37
N PHE A 16 -7.79 -7.46 -3.04
CA PHE A 16 -7.73 -8.66 -2.22
C PHE A 16 -8.86 -9.63 -2.57
N ASP A 17 -10.10 -9.15 -2.72
CA ASP A 17 -11.25 -9.98 -3.11
C ASP A 17 -11.04 -10.60 -4.51
N TRP A 18 -10.49 -9.82 -5.44
CA TRP A 18 -10.13 -10.32 -6.77
C TRP A 18 -9.09 -11.44 -6.70
N CYS A 19 -8.10 -11.31 -5.83
CA CYS A 19 -7.02 -12.27 -5.63
C CYS A 19 -7.48 -13.60 -5.01
N GLU A 20 -8.62 -13.64 -4.30
CA GLU A 20 -9.17 -14.89 -3.76
C GLU A 20 -9.55 -15.90 -4.86
N ASN A 21 -9.72 -15.43 -6.11
CA ASN A 21 -10.04 -16.26 -7.26
C ASN A 21 -8.80 -16.80 -8.00
N LEU A 22 -7.59 -16.59 -7.45
CA LEU A 22 -6.32 -17.04 -8.01
C LEU A 22 -5.73 -18.19 -7.18
N SER A 23 -5.01 -19.10 -7.84
CA SER A 23 -4.18 -20.07 -7.12
C SER A 23 -2.97 -19.38 -6.48
N PHE A 24 -2.40 -20.01 -5.45
CA PHE A 24 -1.17 -19.53 -4.84
C PHE A 24 -0.03 -19.38 -5.87
N GLU A 25 0.05 -20.30 -6.83
CA GLU A 25 1.03 -20.24 -7.93
C GLU A 25 0.80 -19.00 -8.81
N GLN A 26 -0.45 -18.66 -9.12
CA GLN A 26 -0.77 -17.45 -9.90
C GLN A 26 -0.47 -16.15 -9.15
N LEU A 27 -0.67 -16.15 -7.82
CA LEU A 27 -0.39 -15.01 -6.94
C LEU A 27 1.12 -14.75 -6.81
N THR A 28 1.92 -15.81 -6.80
CA THR A 28 3.37 -15.76 -6.59
C THR A 28 4.21 -15.87 -7.87
N ALA A 29 3.57 -16.16 -9.00
CA ALA A 29 4.25 -16.24 -10.29
C ALA A 29 5.00 -14.93 -10.59
N GLU A 30 6.25 -15.09 -11.05
CA GLU A 30 7.06 -13.97 -11.52
C GLU A 30 6.45 -13.33 -12.77
N ARG A 31 6.44 -12.01 -12.78
CA ARG A 31 5.91 -11.17 -13.85
C ARG A 31 6.87 -10.03 -14.11
N ILE A 32 6.87 -9.55 -15.35
CA ILE A 32 7.66 -8.37 -15.72
C ILE A 32 6.97 -7.12 -15.17
N GLY A 33 7.74 -6.27 -14.49
CA GLY A 33 7.30 -4.99 -13.94
C GLY A 33 7.14 -5.01 -12.42
N GLY A 34 7.13 -3.81 -11.83
CA GLY A 34 6.92 -3.65 -10.39
C GLY A 34 7.91 -4.43 -9.53
N VAL A 35 7.39 -5.02 -8.47
CA VAL A 35 8.16 -5.83 -7.51
C VAL A 35 8.11 -7.34 -7.81
N GLY A 36 7.64 -7.74 -8.99
CA GLY A 36 7.82 -9.09 -9.53
C GLY A 36 6.65 -10.07 -9.39
N SER A 37 5.69 -9.88 -8.47
CA SER A 37 4.48 -10.73 -8.42
C SER A 37 3.27 -9.99 -7.82
N ILE A 38 2.07 -10.54 -7.99
CA ILE A 38 0.83 -9.96 -7.46
C ILE A 38 0.86 -9.92 -5.93
N LEU A 39 1.21 -11.04 -5.30
CA LEU A 39 1.24 -11.15 -3.84
C LEU A 39 2.29 -10.24 -3.22
N GLN A 40 3.49 -10.20 -3.81
CA GLN A 40 4.57 -9.33 -3.35
C GLN A 40 4.22 -7.85 -3.54
N THR A 41 3.47 -7.51 -4.59
CA THR A 41 3.00 -6.14 -4.81
C THR A 41 2.02 -5.70 -3.72
N LEU A 42 1.05 -6.53 -3.36
CA LEU A 42 0.13 -6.23 -2.26
C LEU A 42 0.86 -6.10 -0.92
N PHE A 43 1.80 -7.01 -0.64
CA PHE A 43 2.65 -6.90 0.56
C PHE A 43 3.43 -5.59 0.57
N HIS A 44 4.12 -5.27 -0.54
CA HIS A 44 4.96 -4.08 -0.66
C HIS A 44 4.18 -2.78 -0.45
N ILE A 45 2.95 -2.68 -0.95
CA ILE A 45 2.08 -1.51 -0.75
C ILE A 45 1.78 -1.31 0.74
N VAL A 46 1.37 -2.38 1.42
CA VAL A 46 0.99 -2.32 2.85
C VAL A 46 2.20 -1.99 3.71
N ASP A 47 3.33 -2.62 3.43
CA ASP A 47 4.61 -2.41 4.13
C ASP A 47 5.07 -0.96 3.99
N VAL A 48 5.17 -0.44 2.77
CA VAL A 48 5.61 0.95 2.51
C VAL A 48 4.68 1.97 3.16
N GLU A 49 3.36 1.81 3.05
CA GLU A 49 2.40 2.71 3.72
C GLU A 49 2.65 2.72 5.22
N HIS A 50 2.67 1.56 5.86
CA HIS A 50 2.79 1.46 7.30
C HIS A 50 4.14 1.99 7.80
N SER A 51 5.25 1.62 7.16
CA SER A 51 6.58 2.12 7.52
C SER A 51 6.64 3.64 7.49
N TRP A 52 6.18 4.28 6.40
CA TRP A 52 6.18 5.74 6.30
C TRP A 52 5.33 6.42 7.37
N ILE A 53 4.13 5.89 7.68
CA ILE A 53 3.29 6.42 8.75
C ILE A 53 3.99 6.31 10.11
N ARG A 54 4.63 5.17 10.41
CA ARG A 54 5.39 4.98 11.66
C ARG A 54 6.55 5.96 11.77
N ALA A 55 7.32 6.18 10.69
CA ALA A 55 8.38 7.18 10.70
C ALA A 55 7.85 8.59 10.96
N MET A 56 6.71 8.98 10.37
CA MET A 56 6.09 10.28 10.65
C MET A 56 5.60 10.42 12.10
N LYS A 57 5.27 9.31 12.75
CA LYS A 57 4.93 9.25 14.19
C LYS A 57 6.17 9.20 15.10
N GLY A 58 7.38 9.11 14.54
CA GLY A 58 8.63 8.94 15.30
C GLY A 58 8.77 7.55 15.92
N GLU A 59 8.03 6.56 15.41
CA GLU A 59 8.07 5.19 15.88
C GLU A 59 9.12 4.38 15.11
N LYS A 60 9.67 3.35 15.76
CA LYS A 60 10.55 2.39 15.08
C LYS A 60 9.76 1.62 14.04
N ASP A 61 10.38 1.41 12.89
CA ASP A 61 9.84 0.58 11.83
C ASP A 61 9.72 -0.89 12.27
N LEU A 62 8.80 -1.62 11.64
CA LEU A 62 8.68 -3.06 11.78
C LEU A 62 9.27 -3.70 10.53
N ILE A 63 10.44 -4.34 10.66
CA ILE A 63 11.04 -5.05 9.53
C ILE A 63 10.21 -6.30 9.26
N LEU A 64 9.45 -6.27 8.19
CA LEU A 64 8.59 -7.35 7.75
C LEU A 64 9.31 -8.22 6.69
N ASP A 65 9.51 -9.51 6.98
CA ASP A 65 10.03 -10.47 6.01
C ASP A 65 8.92 -11.07 5.14
N TYR A 66 8.87 -10.66 3.87
CA TYR A 66 7.91 -11.18 2.89
C TYR A 66 7.90 -12.71 2.83
N GLU A 67 9.05 -13.37 2.89
CA GLU A 67 9.14 -14.83 2.76
C GLU A 67 8.37 -15.55 3.88
N SER A 68 8.47 -15.05 5.11
CA SER A 68 7.67 -15.54 6.24
C SER A 68 6.17 -15.20 6.15
N MET A 69 5.78 -14.25 5.29
CA MET A 69 4.44 -13.66 5.20
C MET A 69 3.76 -13.86 3.84
N LYS A 70 4.23 -14.81 3.03
CA LYS A 70 3.67 -15.20 1.71
C LYS A 70 2.28 -15.85 1.84
N SER A 71 1.28 -15.07 2.25
CA SER A 71 -0.11 -15.50 2.37
C SER A 71 -1.05 -14.32 2.12
N LEU A 72 -1.99 -14.49 1.19
CA LEU A 72 -2.98 -13.47 0.87
C LEU A 72 -3.80 -13.09 2.12
N THR A 73 -4.21 -14.09 2.89
CA THR A 73 -4.96 -13.89 4.14
C THR A 73 -4.15 -13.10 5.16
N TYR A 74 -2.87 -13.43 5.33
CA TYR A 74 -2.01 -12.72 6.27
C TYR A 74 -1.83 -11.26 5.86
N ILE A 75 -1.52 -11.00 4.59
CA ILE A 75 -1.29 -9.63 4.08
C ILE A 75 -2.57 -8.79 4.21
N ARG A 76 -3.75 -9.38 3.92
CA ARG A 76 -5.04 -8.71 4.13
C ARG A 76 -5.24 -8.34 5.60
N GLN A 77 -5.07 -9.31 6.51
CA GLN A 77 -5.21 -9.08 7.95
C GLN A 77 -4.25 -8.01 8.47
N HIS A 78 -3.00 -8.02 7.99
CA HIS A 78 -2.03 -7.00 8.34
C HIS A 78 -2.46 -5.62 7.83
N SER A 79 -2.89 -5.52 6.57
CA SER A 79 -3.42 -4.28 6.00
C SER A 79 -4.59 -3.73 6.81
N GLU A 80 -5.55 -4.57 7.19
CA GLU A 80 -6.72 -4.19 7.98
C GLU A 80 -6.34 -3.77 9.41
N ALA A 81 -5.34 -4.43 10.01
CA ALA A 81 -4.86 -4.10 11.35
C ALA A 81 -4.14 -2.75 11.43
N CYS A 82 -3.47 -2.33 10.36
CA CYS A 82 -2.79 -1.03 10.29
C CYS A 82 -3.76 0.14 10.07
N GLN A 83 -4.88 -0.07 9.38
CA GLN A 83 -5.79 1.01 8.97
C GLN A 83 -6.31 1.88 10.13
N PRO A 84 -6.74 1.35 11.30
CA PRO A 84 -7.21 2.19 12.40
C PRO A 84 -6.16 3.20 12.89
N GLU A 85 -4.92 2.77 13.03
CA GLU A 85 -3.80 3.62 13.45
C GLU A 85 -3.51 4.71 12.41
N ILE A 86 -3.45 4.33 11.13
CA ILE A 86 -3.20 5.27 10.04
C ILE A 86 -4.36 6.26 9.93
N TYR A 87 -5.60 5.79 10.08
CA TYR A 87 -6.78 6.64 10.03
C TYR A 87 -6.78 7.69 11.15
N GLU A 88 -6.46 7.30 12.39
CA GLU A 88 -6.33 8.23 13.51
C GLU A 88 -5.24 9.29 13.26
N PHE A 89 -4.09 8.86 12.74
CA PHE A 89 -3.02 9.78 12.33
C PHE A 89 -3.49 10.79 11.27
N LEU A 90 -4.20 10.32 10.23
CA LEU A 90 -4.68 11.18 9.15
C LEU A 90 -5.85 12.10 9.59
N GLN A 91 -6.66 11.67 10.56
CA GLN A 91 -7.75 12.49 11.10
C GLN A 91 -7.23 13.66 11.95
N THR A 92 -6.10 13.49 12.60
CA THR A 92 -5.48 14.53 13.44
C THR A 92 -4.56 15.46 12.65
N TRP A 93 -4.40 15.22 11.34
CA TRP A 93 -3.55 15.99 10.45
C TRP A 93 -3.98 17.46 10.33
N THR A 94 -3.03 18.37 10.50
CA THR A 94 -3.18 19.81 10.26
C THR A 94 -2.22 20.30 9.18
N ASP A 95 -2.55 21.42 8.52
CA ASP A 95 -1.71 22.01 7.47
C ASP A 95 -0.31 22.42 7.99
N GLU A 96 -0.17 22.67 9.30
CA GLU A 96 1.12 22.99 9.92
C GLU A 96 2.10 21.81 9.85
N GLN A 97 1.58 20.58 9.86
CA GLN A 97 2.41 19.37 9.81
C GLN A 97 2.98 19.08 8.41
N GLU A 98 2.53 19.77 7.36
CA GLU A 98 3.06 19.61 5.99
C GLU A 98 4.58 19.82 5.94
N GLU A 99 5.08 20.78 6.72
CA GLU A 99 6.47 21.22 6.71
C GLU A 99 7.35 20.47 7.71
N ASP A 100 6.76 19.68 8.62
CA ASP A 100 7.48 18.88 9.60
C ASP A 100 8.46 17.93 8.92
N LEU A 101 9.66 17.82 9.51
CA LEU A 101 10.74 17.00 8.99
C LEU A 101 10.74 15.61 9.64
N VAL A 102 11.04 14.59 8.83
CA VAL A 102 11.13 13.19 9.22
C VAL A 102 12.43 12.60 8.71
N ASP A 103 13.12 11.88 9.59
CA ASP A 103 14.35 11.14 9.31
C ASP A 103 14.06 9.64 9.48
N PRO A 104 13.71 8.92 8.39
CA PRO A 104 13.35 7.50 8.45
C PRO A 104 14.59 6.64 8.71
N HIS A 105 14.51 5.72 9.67
CA HIS A 105 15.66 4.91 10.10
C HIS A 105 16.30 4.01 9.02
N TRP A 106 15.58 3.71 7.95
CA TRP A 106 16.02 2.80 6.88
C TRP A 106 16.51 3.52 5.61
N LEU A 107 16.40 4.84 5.54
CA LEU A 107 16.78 5.62 4.35
C LEU A 107 17.49 6.90 4.77
N GLU A 108 18.68 7.13 4.22
CA GLU A 108 19.40 8.39 4.45
C GLU A 108 18.61 9.57 3.87
N GLY A 109 18.42 10.60 4.68
CA GLY A 109 17.82 11.87 4.27
C GLY A 109 16.72 12.34 5.20
N THR A 110 16.33 13.60 5.03
CA THR A 110 15.26 14.22 5.79
C THR A 110 14.18 14.69 4.82
N TYR A 111 12.93 14.30 5.08
CA TYR A 111 11.80 14.50 4.17
C TYR A 111 10.66 15.21 4.89
N ARG A 112 9.87 15.99 4.17
CA ARG A 112 8.69 16.63 4.75
C ARG A 112 7.54 15.64 4.86
N LYS A 113 6.80 15.65 5.97
CA LYS A 113 5.63 14.76 6.15
C LYS A 113 4.61 14.92 5.02
N GLY A 114 4.39 16.15 4.55
CA GLY A 114 3.52 16.41 3.40
C GLY A 114 3.96 15.70 2.13
N GLU A 115 5.27 15.69 1.84
CA GLU A 115 5.83 15.00 0.68
C GLU A 115 5.68 13.48 0.83
N ILE A 116 5.91 12.96 2.04
CA ILE A 116 5.73 11.54 2.37
C ILE A 116 4.28 11.11 2.13
N LEU A 117 3.27 11.87 2.60
CA LEU A 117 1.86 11.50 2.38
C LEU A 117 1.50 11.43 0.90
N ARG A 118 1.99 12.38 0.10
CA ARG A 118 1.77 12.38 -1.36
C ARG A 118 2.51 11.22 -2.04
N HIS A 119 3.71 10.89 -1.57
CA HIS A 119 4.46 9.72 -2.02
C HIS A 119 3.69 8.43 -1.75
N VAL A 120 3.21 8.19 -0.52
CA VAL A 120 2.43 7.00 -0.16
C VAL A 120 1.19 6.85 -1.03
N ILE A 121 0.43 7.94 -1.23
CA ILE A 121 -0.75 7.94 -2.11
C ILE A 121 -0.37 7.53 -3.54
N ALA A 122 0.64 8.19 -4.12
CA ALA A 122 1.05 7.95 -5.51
C ALA A 122 1.66 6.55 -5.70
N HIS A 123 2.41 6.06 -4.71
CA HIS A 123 3.05 4.74 -4.69
C HIS A 123 2.03 3.62 -4.83
N GLU A 124 0.97 3.65 -4.03
CA GLU A 124 -0.07 2.63 -4.13
C GLU A 124 -0.83 2.70 -5.46
N ILE A 125 -1.25 3.89 -5.90
CA ILE A 125 -1.96 4.07 -7.18
C ILE A 125 -1.10 3.52 -8.33
N HIS A 126 0.21 3.79 -8.30
CA HIS A 126 1.17 3.27 -9.27
C HIS A 126 1.18 1.74 -9.31
N HIS A 127 1.27 1.08 -8.15
CA HIS A 127 1.31 -0.38 -8.07
C HIS A 127 -0.04 -1.03 -8.39
N MET A 128 -1.17 -0.42 -8.03
CA MET A 128 -2.49 -0.88 -8.47
C MET A 128 -2.65 -0.82 -9.99
N GLY A 129 -2.03 0.17 -10.64
CA GLY A 129 -1.91 0.24 -12.09
C GLY A 129 -1.19 -0.98 -12.68
N GLN A 130 -0.11 -1.45 -12.06
CA GLN A 130 0.62 -2.65 -12.49
C GLN A 130 -0.25 -3.92 -12.37
N LEU A 131 -0.97 -4.07 -11.25
CA LEU A 131 -1.92 -5.18 -11.06
C LEU A 131 -2.99 -5.21 -12.17
N SER A 132 -3.44 -4.05 -12.63
CA SER A 132 -4.44 -3.97 -13.70
C SER A 132 -3.95 -4.57 -15.03
N VAL A 133 -2.66 -4.44 -15.33
CA VAL A 133 -2.04 -5.03 -16.54
C VAL A 133 -1.96 -6.54 -16.39
N TRP A 134 -1.45 -7.03 -15.25
CA TRP A 134 -1.33 -8.47 -15.00
C TRP A 134 -2.69 -9.19 -14.90
N ALA A 135 -3.72 -8.50 -14.43
CA ALA A 135 -5.09 -9.02 -14.47
C ALA A 135 -5.54 -9.31 -15.91
N ARG A 136 -5.22 -8.42 -16.87
CA ARG A 136 -5.53 -8.62 -18.29
C ARG A 136 -4.69 -9.74 -18.90
N GLU A 137 -3.42 -9.87 -18.54
CA GLU A 137 -2.56 -11.00 -18.97
C GLU A 137 -3.12 -12.35 -18.50
N LEU A 138 -3.75 -12.38 -17.32
CA LEU A 138 -4.46 -13.55 -16.80
C LEU A 138 -5.84 -13.77 -17.44
N GLY A 139 -6.24 -12.95 -18.43
CA GLY A 139 -7.54 -13.03 -19.08
C GLY A 139 -8.72 -12.63 -18.18
N ARG A 140 -8.46 -11.83 -17.14
CA ARG A 140 -9.46 -11.39 -16.15
C ARG A 140 -9.71 -9.89 -16.23
N GLU A 141 -10.88 -9.48 -15.77
CA GLU A 141 -11.20 -8.06 -15.63
C GLU A 141 -10.49 -7.47 -14.40
N PRO A 142 -9.79 -6.32 -14.52
CA PRO A 142 -9.15 -5.65 -13.40
C PRO A 142 -10.18 -4.88 -12.56
N ILE A 143 -9.81 -4.59 -11.32
CA ILE A 143 -10.58 -3.67 -10.49
C ILE A 143 -10.54 -2.26 -11.10
N SER A 144 -11.69 -1.59 -11.12
CA SER A 144 -11.79 -0.20 -11.57
C SER A 144 -10.96 0.72 -10.67
N ALA A 145 -10.13 1.55 -11.28
CA ALA A 145 -9.37 2.62 -10.62
C ALA A 145 -10.09 3.99 -10.70
N ASN A 146 -11.39 4.01 -11.04
CA ASN A 146 -12.13 5.26 -11.11
C ASN A 146 -12.32 5.85 -9.71
N TYR A 147 -11.91 7.10 -9.52
CA TYR A 147 -12.08 7.84 -8.26
C TYR A 147 -13.46 8.52 -8.15
N ILE A 148 -14.03 8.96 -9.28
CA ILE A 148 -15.29 9.73 -9.29
C ILE A 148 -16.46 8.82 -8.86
N ASP A 149 -17.38 9.34 -8.06
CA ASP A 149 -18.56 8.63 -7.52
C ASP A 149 -18.22 7.46 -6.57
N ARG A 150 -17.13 7.59 -5.80
CA ARG A 150 -16.78 6.70 -4.69
C ARG A 150 -16.87 7.39 -3.33
#